data_AF-A0A833H580-F1
#
_entry.id   AF-A0A833H580-F1
#
_cell.length_a   1.000
_cell.length_b   1.000
_cell.length_c   1.000
_cell.angle_alpha   90.00
_cell.angle_beta   90.00
_cell.angle_gamma   90.00
#
_symmetry.space_group_name_H-M   'P 1'
#
loop_
_entity.id
_entity.type
_entity.pdbx_description
1 polymer ?
#
loop_
_entity_poly.entity_id
_entity_poly.type
_entity_poly.pdbx_seq_one_letter_code
_entity_poly.pdbx_strand_id
1 'polypeptide(L)'
;MLAESRGSAACPSPSRRGEEGNSSFLTKRIAAAAIDGILRSMRLFLSGDVMTGRGIDQILPHPNDPAIHEDYLKSAADYVALAERASGPIPRGVPPAYIWGDALAEIERRSPDLRIVNLETALTARGRPEPKGINYRMNPANVACLTAAGIGCCVLANNHVLDWGED
;
A
#
# COMPACT_ATOMS: atom_id res chain seq x y z
N MET A 1 -73.60 28.05 66.57
CA MET A 1 -72.27 27.73 66.00
C MET A 1 -72.04 28.74 64.88
N LEU A 2 -71.11 29.70 64.97
CA LEU A 2 -69.63 29.58 65.08
C LEU A 2 -69.06 28.93 63.78
N ALA A 3 -68.26 29.59 62.93
CA ALA A 3 -66.85 30.10 63.06
C ALA A 3 -65.80 29.03 62.66
N GLU A 4 -64.73 29.28 61.90
CA GLU A 4 -64.22 30.47 61.14
C GLU A 4 -63.55 29.99 59.81
N SER A 5 -63.50 30.78 58.72
CA SER A 5 -62.43 31.73 58.28
C SER A 5 -61.02 31.17 57.90
N ARG A 6 -60.49 31.72 56.79
CA ARG A 6 -59.07 31.74 56.30
C ARG A 6 -58.44 30.51 55.65
N GLY A 7 -57.68 30.76 54.57
CA GLY A 7 -56.76 29.79 53.94
C GLY A 7 -56.37 30.09 52.49
N SER A 8 -55.67 31.21 52.22
CA SER A 8 -55.09 31.46 50.88
C SER A 8 -53.80 30.63 50.71
N ALA A 9 -53.69 29.89 49.59
CA ALA A 9 -52.47 29.18 49.21
C ALA A 9 -52.13 29.49 47.74
N ALA A 10 -50.93 30.02 47.52
CA ALA A 10 -50.47 30.47 46.20
C ALA A 10 -50.02 29.31 45.30
N CYS A 11 -50.18 29.47 43.98
CA CYS A 11 -49.52 28.59 43.01
C CYS A 11 -47.99 28.75 43.07
N PRO A 12 -47.22 27.66 43.20
CA PRO A 12 -45.84 27.63 42.72
C PRO A 12 -45.85 27.50 41.20
N SER A 13 -45.06 28.32 40.52
CA SER A 13 -44.76 28.19 39.10
C SER A 13 -44.00 26.88 38.80
N PRO A 14 -44.03 26.37 37.56
CA PRO A 14 -43.33 25.12 37.21
C PRO A 14 -41.84 25.24 37.48
N SER A 15 -41.31 24.35 38.33
CA SER A 15 -39.87 24.28 38.60
C SER A 15 -39.13 23.91 37.31
N ARG A 16 -38.33 24.85 36.78
CA ARG A 16 -37.34 24.55 35.73
C ARG A 16 -36.28 23.62 36.31
N ARG A 17 -36.48 22.31 36.19
CA ARG A 17 -35.41 21.33 36.39
C ARG A 17 -34.47 21.42 35.19
N GLY A 18 -33.17 21.58 35.46
CA GLY A 18 -32.22 22.14 34.50
C GLY A 18 -31.99 21.29 33.24
N GLU A 19 -32.04 21.95 32.08
CA GLU A 19 -31.56 21.41 30.78
C GLU A 19 -30.03 21.57 30.60
N GLU A 20 -29.32 22.10 31.60
CA GLU A 20 -27.92 22.55 31.46
C GLU A 20 -26.88 21.41 31.37
N GLY A 21 -27.27 20.14 31.58
CA GLY A 21 -26.35 19.01 31.59
C GLY A 21 -25.90 18.47 30.22
N ASN A 22 -26.74 18.59 29.17
CA ASN A 22 -26.56 17.80 27.95
C ASN A 22 -25.74 18.51 26.85
N SER A 23 -25.79 19.85 26.81
CA SER A 23 -25.12 20.66 25.77
C SER A 23 -23.59 20.49 25.78
N SER A 24 -22.95 20.52 26.96
CA SER A 24 -21.50 20.34 27.09
C SER A 24 -21.01 18.98 26.59
N PHE A 25 -21.76 17.91 26.87
CA PHE A 25 -21.42 16.55 26.44
C PHE A 25 -21.62 16.36 24.93
N LEU A 26 -22.73 16.86 24.38
CA LEU A 26 -23.00 16.83 22.96
C LEU A 26 -21.98 17.65 22.17
N THR A 27 -21.64 18.85 22.64
CA THR A 27 -20.61 19.72 22.03
C THR A 27 -19.24 19.07 22.07
N LYS A 28 -18.85 18.42 23.17
CA LYS A 28 -17.59 17.64 23.24
C LYS A 28 -17.59 16.46 22.27
N ARG A 29 -18.70 15.75 22.09
CA ARG A 29 -18.80 14.64 21.12
C ARG A 29 -18.76 15.12 19.67
N ILE A 30 -19.41 16.25 19.35
CA ILE A 30 -19.34 16.87 18.02
C ILE A 30 -17.91 17.37 17.76
N ALA A 31 -17.27 18.01 18.73
CA ALA A 31 -15.87 18.43 18.62
C ALA A 31 -14.93 17.23 18.44
N ALA A 32 -15.11 16.14 19.20
CA ALA A 32 -14.29 14.94 19.05
C ALA A 32 -14.47 14.27 17.68
N ALA A 33 -15.71 14.13 17.19
CA ALA A 33 -15.98 13.57 15.86
C ALA A 33 -15.50 14.50 14.72
N ALA A 34 -15.57 15.81 14.90
CA ALA A 34 -14.97 16.78 13.97
C ALA A 34 -13.43 16.72 14.00
N ILE A 35 -12.83 16.54 15.18
CA ILE A 35 -11.38 16.36 15.33
C ILE A 35 -10.94 15.04 14.70
N ASP A 36 -11.66 13.91 14.85
CA ASP A 36 -11.38 12.66 14.12
C ASP A 36 -11.54 12.83 12.60
N GLY A 37 -12.52 13.63 12.16
CA GLY A 37 -12.72 13.97 10.75
C GLY A 37 -11.63 14.87 10.16
N ILE A 38 -10.98 15.69 10.99
CA ILE A 38 -9.90 16.63 10.61
C ILE A 38 -8.51 15.97 10.77
N LEU A 39 -8.32 15.14 11.80
CA LEU A 39 -7.09 14.39 12.10
C LEU A 39 -7.18 12.96 11.58
N ARG A 40 -7.64 12.80 10.33
CA ARG A 40 -7.70 11.48 9.69
C ARG A 40 -6.27 10.97 9.43
N SER A 41 -5.79 10.11 10.32
CA SER A 41 -4.44 9.55 10.23
C SER A 41 -4.32 8.65 8.99
N MET A 42 -3.36 8.97 8.13
CA MET A 42 -3.07 8.20 6.91
C MET A 42 -2.03 7.13 7.22
N ARG A 43 -2.32 5.88 6.86
CA ARG A 43 -1.42 4.73 6.98
C ARG A 43 -0.71 4.50 5.66
N LEU A 44 0.56 4.83 5.59
CA LEU A 44 1.40 4.55 4.43
C LEU A 44 2.10 3.19 4.60
N PHE A 45 2.02 2.34 3.57
CA PHE A 45 3.01 1.28 3.36
C PHE A 45 4.12 1.84 2.48
N LEU A 46 5.34 1.85 3.01
CA LEU A 46 6.54 2.24 2.29
C LEU A 46 7.45 1.01 2.17
N SER A 47 7.80 0.64 0.95
CA SER A 47 8.81 -0.38 0.68
C SER A 47 10.04 0.22 0.03
N GLY A 48 11.19 -0.42 0.24
CA GLY A 48 12.42 -0.12 -0.49
C GLY A 48 12.37 -0.71 -1.90
N ASP A 49 13.47 -1.34 -2.29
CA ASP A 49 13.73 -1.71 -3.68
C ASP A 49 12.94 -2.96 -4.11
N VAL A 50 11.92 -2.73 -4.93
CA VAL A 50 11.15 -3.76 -5.61
C VAL A 50 11.82 -4.05 -6.95
N MET A 51 12.75 -5.01 -6.93
CA MET A 51 13.41 -5.51 -8.13
C MET A 51 12.55 -6.60 -8.79
N THR A 52 11.88 -6.29 -9.90
CA THR A 52 11.06 -7.26 -10.65
C THR A 52 11.76 -7.87 -11.86
N GLY A 53 12.99 -7.44 -12.17
CA GLY A 53 13.76 -7.96 -13.29
C GLY A 53 14.42 -9.32 -13.05
N ARG A 54 15.33 -9.69 -13.97
CA ARG A 54 16.08 -10.97 -13.96
C ARG A 54 15.13 -12.16 -13.74
N GLY A 55 15.39 -13.02 -12.74
CA GLY A 55 14.63 -14.24 -12.51
C GLY A 55 13.14 -14.04 -12.22
N ILE A 56 12.73 -12.87 -11.69
CA ILE A 56 11.31 -12.59 -11.45
C ILE A 56 10.57 -12.36 -12.76
N ASP A 57 11.10 -11.54 -13.66
CA ASP A 57 10.55 -11.35 -15.01
C ASP A 57 10.48 -12.67 -15.79
N GLN A 58 11.48 -13.56 -15.61
CA GLN A 58 11.53 -14.87 -16.26
C GLN A 58 10.48 -15.90 -15.78
N ILE A 59 9.86 -15.71 -14.61
CA ILE A 59 8.75 -16.58 -14.15
C ILE A 59 7.37 -15.97 -14.42
N LEU A 60 7.28 -14.67 -14.71
CA LEU A 60 6.04 -13.96 -15.04
C LEU A 60 5.51 -14.32 -16.45
N PRO A 61 4.27 -13.94 -16.83
CA PRO A 61 3.64 -14.39 -18.08
C PRO A 61 4.29 -13.89 -19.37
N HIS A 62 4.96 -12.74 -19.34
CA HIS A 62 5.54 -12.10 -20.53
C HIS A 62 7.02 -11.79 -20.33
N PRO A 63 7.90 -12.80 -20.15
CA PRO A 63 9.31 -12.56 -19.91
C PRO A 63 9.96 -11.84 -21.09
N ASN A 64 10.94 -10.99 -20.79
CA ASN A 64 11.88 -10.46 -21.77
C ASN A 64 12.90 -11.54 -22.20
N ASP A 65 13.70 -11.22 -23.23
CA ASP A 65 14.91 -12.00 -23.55
C ASP A 65 15.78 -12.14 -22.27
N PRO A 66 16.17 -13.38 -21.88
CA PRO A 66 16.93 -13.63 -20.66
C PRO A 66 18.39 -13.16 -20.73
N ALA A 67 18.93 -12.71 -21.85
CA ALA A 67 20.34 -12.32 -21.96
C ALA A 67 20.75 -11.32 -20.86
N ILE A 68 21.84 -11.64 -20.15
CA ILE A 68 22.47 -10.78 -19.13
C ILE A 68 23.90 -10.45 -19.58
N HIS A 69 24.28 -9.18 -19.38
CA HIS A 69 25.53 -8.60 -19.87
C HIS A 69 26.60 -8.46 -18.77
N GLU A 70 26.62 -9.42 -17.83
CA GLU A 70 27.47 -9.43 -16.63
C GLU A 70 28.56 -10.51 -16.78
N ASP A 71 29.69 -10.39 -16.07
CA ASP A 71 30.80 -11.34 -16.22
C ASP A 71 30.42 -12.77 -15.80
N TYR A 72 29.70 -12.91 -14.68
CA TYR A 72 29.45 -14.20 -14.01
C TYR A 72 28.20 -14.94 -14.49
N LEU A 73 27.17 -14.21 -14.93
CA LEU A 73 25.87 -14.75 -15.33
C LEU A 73 25.50 -14.19 -16.69
N LYS A 74 25.10 -15.09 -17.61
CA LYS A 74 24.75 -14.73 -19.00
C LYS A 74 23.26 -14.86 -19.29
N SER A 75 22.49 -15.45 -18.37
CA SER A 75 21.05 -15.65 -18.50
C SER A 75 20.30 -15.34 -17.19
N ALA A 76 19.20 -14.62 -17.30
CA ALA A 76 18.24 -14.38 -16.22
C ALA A 76 17.57 -15.67 -15.74
N ALA A 77 17.48 -16.70 -16.60
CA ALA A 77 16.98 -18.02 -16.21
C ALA A 77 17.91 -18.73 -15.20
N ASP A 78 19.21 -18.40 -15.18
CA ASP A 78 20.16 -18.98 -14.23
C ASP A 78 19.87 -18.54 -12.78
N TYR A 79 19.29 -17.35 -12.58
CA TYR A 79 18.78 -16.90 -11.26
C TYR A 79 17.60 -17.76 -10.80
N VAL A 80 16.71 -18.16 -11.72
CA VAL A 80 15.61 -19.07 -11.40
C VAL A 80 16.16 -20.45 -11.04
N ALA A 81 17.10 -20.97 -11.84
CA ALA A 81 17.75 -22.25 -11.55
C ALA A 81 18.55 -22.23 -10.22
N LEU A 82 19.15 -21.09 -9.84
CA LEU A 82 19.77 -20.88 -8.54
C LEU A 82 18.74 -20.98 -7.40
N ALA A 83 17.61 -20.28 -7.52
CA ALA A 83 16.53 -20.32 -6.54
C ALA A 83 15.93 -21.74 -6.43
N GLU A 84 15.76 -22.45 -7.54
CA GLU A 84 15.21 -23.81 -7.55
C GLU A 84 16.11 -24.84 -6.86
N ARG A 85 17.43 -24.66 -6.92
CA ARG A 85 18.38 -25.50 -6.17
C ARG A 85 18.26 -25.33 -4.66
N ALA A 86 17.81 -24.16 -4.19
CA ALA A 86 17.62 -23.87 -2.76
C ALA A 86 16.22 -24.20 -2.26
N SER A 87 15.18 -23.94 -3.07
CA SER A 87 13.78 -23.93 -2.64
C SER A 87 12.88 -24.97 -3.33
N GLY A 88 13.41 -25.75 -4.27
CA GLY A 88 12.62 -26.66 -5.11
C GLY A 88 12.00 -25.96 -6.33
N PRO A 89 11.25 -26.71 -7.17
CA PRO A 89 10.77 -26.21 -8.47
C PRO A 89 9.88 -24.96 -8.36
N ILE A 90 10.09 -24.00 -9.26
CA ILE A 90 9.32 -22.76 -9.35
C ILE A 90 8.44 -22.80 -10.62
N PRO A 91 7.13 -22.53 -10.57
CA PRO A 91 6.30 -22.45 -11.77
C PRO A 91 6.74 -21.30 -12.70
N ARG A 92 6.44 -21.42 -14.00
CA ARG A 92 6.62 -20.38 -15.02
C ARG A 92 5.26 -19.93 -15.53
N GLY A 93 5.15 -18.69 -16.03
CA GLY A 93 3.87 -18.08 -16.38
C GLY A 93 2.98 -17.85 -15.16
N VAL A 94 3.59 -17.50 -14.02
CA VAL A 94 2.91 -17.39 -12.73
C VAL A 94 1.88 -16.24 -12.73
N PRO A 95 0.77 -16.34 -11.97
CA PRO A 95 -0.18 -15.24 -11.87
C PRO A 95 0.50 -14.01 -11.25
N PRO A 96 0.09 -12.77 -11.61
CA PRO A 96 0.80 -11.55 -11.21
C PRO A 96 1.02 -11.37 -9.69
N ALA A 97 0.13 -11.91 -8.86
CA ALA A 97 0.23 -11.86 -7.40
C ALA A 97 1.33 -12.78 -6.80
N TYR A 98 1.80 -13.78 -7.56
CA TYR A 98 2.66 -14.86 -7.06
C TYR A 98 3.94 -14.35 -6.38
N ILE A 99 4.59 -13.36 -6.97
CA ILE A 99 5.91 -12.87 -6.56
C ILE A 99 5.91 -12.21 -5.17
N TRP A 100 4.74 -11.87 -4.64
CA TRP A 100 4.57 -11.25 -3.33
C TRP A 100 4.36 -12.26 -2.20
N GLY A 101 3.88 -13.48 -2.51
CA GLY A 101 3.61 -14.52 -1.53
C GLY A 101 2.88 -14.02 -0.28
N ASP A 102 3.42 -14.35 0.89
CA ASP A 102 2.86 -13.98 2.21
C ASP A 102 2.82 -12.45 2.45
N ALA A 103 3.61 -11.66 1.73
CA ALA A 103 3.67 -10.21 1.92
C ALA A 103 2.31 -9.54 1.65
N LEU A 104 1.49 -10.07 0.72
CA LEU A 104 0.14 -9.54 0.47
C LEU A 104 -0.72 -9.60 1.73
N ALA A 105 -0.65 -10.72 2.46
CA ALA A 105 -1.43 -10.92 3.68
C ALA A 105 -0.92 -10.06 4.84
N GLU A 106 0.38 -9.81 4.94
CA GLU A 106 0.93 -8.84 5.90
C GLU A 106 0.56 -7.39 5.58
N ILE A 107 0.67 -6.98 4.31
CA ILE A 107 0.27 -5.64 3.86
C ILE A 107 -1.22 -5.42 4.17
N GLU A 108 -2.07 -6.39 3.86
CA GLU A 108 -3.51 -6.29 4.10
C GLU A 108 -3.87 -6.25 5.60
N ARG A 109 -3.17 -7.04 6.45
CA ARG A 109 -3.24 -6.95 7.92
C ARG A 109 -2.91 -5.55 8.45
N ARG A 110 -2.10 -4.78 7.71
CA ARG A 110 -1.73 -3.40 8.06
C ARG A 110 -2.63 -2.35 7.42
N SER A 111 -3.63 -2.74 6.63
CA SER A 111 -4.67 -1.87 6.04
C SER A 111 -4.17 -0.46 5.67
N PRO A 112 -3.13 -0.32 4.81
CA PRO A 112 -2.61 0.98 4.42
C PRO A 112 -3.55 1.67 3.44
N ASP A 113 -3.72 2.99 3.58
CA ASP A 113 -4.49 3.83 2.66
C ASP A 113 -3.76 4.03 1.32
N LEU A 114 -2.42 4.00 1.34
CA LEU A 114 -1.57 4.09 0.15
C LEU A 114 -0.31 3.23 0.30
N ARG A 115 0.09 2.59 -0.81
CA ARG A 115 1.25 1.70 -0.91
C ARG A 115 2.24 2.31 -1.92
N ILE A 116 3.43 2.66 -1.45
CA ILE A 116 4.51 3.29 -2.23
C ILE A 116 5.75 2.40 -2.17
N VAL A 117 6.42 2.21 -3.32
CA VAL A 117 7.67 1.42 -3.42
C VAL A 117 8.71 2.14 -4.25
N ASN A 118 10.00 1.86 -4.04
CA ASN A 118 11.03 2.17 -5.04
C ASN A 118 11.08 1.04 -6.07
N LEU A 119 10.82 1.36 -7.35
CA LEU A 119 10.81 0.35 -8.41
C LEU A 119 12.19 0.34 -9.07
N GLU A 120 13.09 -0.48 -8.54
CA GLU A 120 14.48 -0.61 -8.99
C GLU A 120 14.59 -1.57 -10.19
N THR A 121 13.84 -1.27 -11.26
CA THR A 121 13.83 -2.05 -12.50
C THR A 121 13.26 -1.19 -13.64
N ALA A 122 13.95 -1.14 -14.78
CA ALA A 122 13.41 -0.52 -15.99
C ALA A 122 12.23 -1.34 -16.56
N LEU A 123 11.08 -0.69 -16.77
CA LEU A 123 9.93 -1.30 -17.48
C LEU A 123 10.03 -0.99 -18.97
N THR A 124 10.71 -1.87 -19.71
CA THR A 124 10.79 -1.78 -21.17
C THR A 124 10.92 -3.15 -21.82
N ALA A 125 10.51 -3.23 -23.08
CA ALA A 125 10.74 -4.36 -23.99
C ALA A 125 11.66 -3.94 -25.16
N ARG A 126 12.28 -2.75 -25.06
CA ARG A 126 13.12 -2.10 -26.08
C ARG A 126 14.46 -1.69 -25.46
N GLY A 127 15.18 -0.81 -26.14
CA GLY A 127 16.44 -0.27 -25.66
C GLY A 127 17.65 -1.19 -25.84
N ARG A 128 18.80 -0.72 -25.38
CA ARG A 128 20.07 -1.46 -25.33
C ARG A 128 20.63 -1.34 -23.91
N PRO A 129 21.28 -2.38 -23.36
CA PRO A 129 21.87 -2.30 -22.03
C PRO A 129 22.90 -1.16 -21.97
N GLU A 130 22.74 -0.26 -21.01
CA GLU A 130 23.78 0.72 -20.69
C GLU A 130 25.07 0.00 -20.25
N PRO A 131 26.27 0.53 -20.58
CA PRO A 131 27.56 -0.11 -20.28
C PRO A 131 27.95 0.04 -18.79
N LYS A 132 27.14 -0.55 -17.91
CA LYS A 132 27.30 -0.60 -16.45
C LYS A 132 27.31 -2.06 -15.98
N GLY A 133 27.67 -2.28 -14.71
CA GLY A 133 27.86 -3.64 -14.18
C GLY A 133 26.57 -4.46 -13.93
N ILE A 134 25.39 -3.83 -13.86
CA ILE A 134 24.09 -4.49 -13.62
C ILE A 134 23.00 -3.73 -14.37
N ASN A 135 22.17 -4.45 -15.13
CA ASN A 135 20.99 -3.91 -15.81
C ASN A 135 19.74 -4.75 -15.43
N TYR A 136 18.75 -4.13 -14.81
CA TYR A 136 17.44 -4.71 -14.50
C TYR A 136 16.42 -4.35 -15.59
N ARG A 137 15.67 -5.35 -16.06
CA ARG A 137 14.54 -5.18 -16.97
C ARG A 137 13.36 -6.03 -16.56
N MET A 138 12.16 -5.45 -16.58
CA MET A 138 10.90 -6.19 -16.59
C MET A 138 10.10 -5.78 -17.83
N ASN A 139 9.38 -6.71 -18.43
CA ASN A 139 8.50 -6.42 -19.56
C ASN A 139 7.31 -5.54 -19.10
N PRO A 140 6.95 -4.45 -19.80
CA PRO A 140 5.77 -3.65 -19.47
C PRO A 140 4.47 -4.45 -19.39
N ALA A 141 4.34 -5.55 -20.14
CA ALA A 141 3.18 -6.44 -20.06
C ALA A 141 3.05 -7.16 -18.69
N ASN A 142 4.13 -7.22 -17.90
CA ASN A 142 4.14 -7.78 -16.55
C ASN A 142 3.75 -6.76 -15.45
N VAL A 143 3.46 -5.48 -15.78
CA VAL A 143 3.11 -4.41 -14.80
C VAL A 143 1.96 -4.80 -13.84
N ALA A 144 1.10 -5.73 -14.25
CA ALA A 144 0.05 -6.32 -13.43
C ALA A 144 0.57 -6.88 -12.08
N CYS A 145 1.85 -7.27 -11.99
CA CYS A 145 2.44 -7.77 -10.75
C CYS A 145 2.50 -6.69 -9.67
N LEU A 146 2.73 -5.42 -10.04
CA LEU A 146 2.75 -4.29 -9.12
C LEU A 146 1.33 -3.94 -8.66
N THR A 147 0.38 -3.93 -9.59
CA THR A 147 -1.03 -3.65 -9.27
C THR A 147 -1.67 -4.75 -8.43
N ALA A 148 -1.22 -6.01 -8.55
CA ALA A 148 -1.69 -7.12 -7.73
C ALA A 148 -1.34 -6.95 -6.22
N ALA A 149 -0.30 -6.18 -5.89
CA ALA A 149 0.01 -5.79 -4.52
C ALA A 149 -0.68 -4.48 -4.08
N GLY A 150 -1.55 -3.90 -4.92
CA GLY A 150 -2.23 -2.63 -4.64
C GLY A 150 -1.29 -1.42 -4.60
N ILE A 151 -0.11 -1.50 -5.24
CA ILE A 151 0.85 -0.41 -5.27
C ILE A 151 0.25 0.78 -6.02
N GLY A 152 0.08 1.90 -5.31
CA GLY A 152 -0.50 3.13 -5.85
C GLY A 152 0.54 4.11 -6.40
N CYS A 153 1.80 3.97 -6.01
CA CYS A 153 2.90 4.78 -6.52
C CYS A 153 4.21 3.97 -6.56
N CYS A 154 4.90 4.04 -7.69
CA CYS A 154 6.28 3.58 -7.83
C CYS A 154 7.16 4.81 -7.96
N VAL A 155 8.07 5.04 -7.01
CA VAL A 155 9.13 6.02 -7.19
C VAL A 155 10.23 5.40 -8.06
N LEU A 156 10.79 6.22 -8.94
CA LEU A 156 11.83 5.86 -9.90
C LEU A 156 13.12 6.66 -9.59
N ALA A 157 13.34 7.06 -8.34
CA ALA A 157 14.52 7.82 -7.94
C ALA A 157 15.71 6.87 -7.66
N ASN A 158 16.02 6.00 -8.62
CA ASN A 158 17.08 4.99 -8.54
C ASN A 158 17.95 4.98 -9.80
N ASN A 159 19.12 4.37 -9.71
CA ASN A 159 20.13 4.29 -10.77
C ASN A 159 19.81 3.24 -11.85
N HIS A 160 18.62 2.63 -11.83
CA HIS A 160 18.21 1.52 -12.69
C HIS A 160 17.07 1.86 -13.68
N VAL A 161 16.53 3.08 -13.64
CA VAL A 161 15.49 3.56 -14.58
C VAL A 161 15.93 3.50 -16.03
N LEU A 162 17.15 3.97 -16.31
CA LEU A 162 17.72 4.09 -17.66
C LEU A 162 18.65 2.93 -18.01
N ASP A 163 18.50 1.76 -17.36
CA ASP A 163 19.34 0.58 -17.61
C ASP A 163 19.35 0.09 -19.06
N TRP A 164 18.37 0.52 -19.85
CA TRP A 164 18.17 0.15 -21.25
C TRP A 164 18.16 1.36 -22.19
N GLY A 165 18.68 2.51 -21.74
CA GLY A 165 18.70 3.77 -22.48
C GLY A 165 17.40 4.57 -22.38
N GLU A 166 17.27 5.60 -23.21
CA GLU A 166 16.17 6.57 -23.23
C GLU A 166 15.11 6.30 -24.33
N ASP A 167 15.33 5.28 -25.19
CA ASP A 167 14.59 4.97 -26.45
C ASP A 167 13.50 3.86 -26.34
#